data_AF-A0A2W4QLC1-F1
#
_entry.id   AF-A0A2W4QLC1-F1
#
_cell.length_a   1.000
_cell.length_b   1.000
_cell.length_c   1.000
_cell.angle_alpha   90.00
_cell.angle_beta   90.00
_cell.angle_gamma   90.00
#
_symmetry.space_group_name_H-M   'P 1'
#
loop_
_entity.id
_entity.type
_entity.pdbx_description
1 polymer ?
#
loop_
_entity_poly.entity_id
_entity_poly.type
_entity_poly.pdbx_seq_one_letter_code
_entity_poly.pdbx_strand_id
1 'polypeptide(L)'
;MHNPASSSFLAGKLTMLYFHYGMCLIAVASLLGCAANLREALPGSIAQSVKESVTVVGQYSAWRSPSLQVSHYRTLFYGYDSVYYWLVARKSPKGGALYEMSIAADYGGDLRHYDAVKFADGSSRLTGSHRHDTERCQFFNSLVYACLFHDRASLELSQSELEAAQLKGLRLTLSSGKQDYKTIDLPANYIQGFLQAVQ
;
A
#
# COMPACT_ATOMS: atom_id res chain seq x y z
N MET A 1 9.35 37.78 -83.28
CA MET A 1 9.25 36.31 -83.39
C MET A 1 10.06 35.66 -82.25
N HIS A 2 9.42 35.36 -81.12
CA HIS A 2 9.70 34.18 -80.28
C HIS A 2 8.58 34.04 -79.25
N ASN A 3 8.11 32.81 -79.10
CA ASN A 3 6.92 32.37 -78.38
C ASN A 3 7.26 31.98 -76.91
N PRO A 4 6.26 31.72 -76.06
CA PRO A 4 6.33 31.66 -74.59
C PRO A 4 6.53 30.23 -74.03
N ALA A 5 6.85 30.13 -72.74
CA ALA A 5 6.74 28.93 -71.91
C ALA A 5 6.60 29.36 -70.43
N SER A 6 5.42 29.18 -69.80
CA SER A 6 5.11 28.12 -68.82
C SER A 6 6.18 27.97 -67.73
N SER A 7 5.87 28.06 -66.43
CA SER A 7 5.19 26.96 -65.74
C SER A 7 4.90 27.31 -64.28
N SER A 8 3.66 27.06 -63.89
CA SER A 8 3.13 26.93 -62.54
C SER A 8 3.48 25.55 -61.98
N PHE A 9 4.09 25.44 -60.81
CA PHE A 9 4.05 24.21 -59.99
C PHE A 9 4.52 24.52 -58.56
N LEU A 10 3.92 23.84 -57.57
CA LEU A 10 4.26 23.78 -56.14
C LEU A 10 3.48 24.69 -55.17
N ALA A 11 2.15 24.69 -55.27
CA ALA A 11 1.27 24.93 -54.12
C ALA A 11 0.65 23.60 -53.68
N GLY A 12 1.37 22.81 -52.88
CA GLY A 12 0.87 21.47 -52.51
C GLY A 12 1.79 20.67 -51.60
N LYS A 13 2.35 21.27 -50.54
CA LYS A 13 3.15 20.54 -49.54
C LYS A 13 3.05 21.10 -48.11
N LEU A 14 1.97 21.78 -47.73
CA LEU A 14 1.86 22.38 -46.39
C LEU A 14 0.80 21.79 -45.44
N THR A 15 0.04 20.77 -45.86
CA THR A 15 -1.07 20.22 -45.06
C THR A 15 -0.83 18.81 -44.50
N MET A 16 0.41 18.29 -44.55
CA MET A 16 0.71 16.91 -44.13
C MET A 16 1.81 16.80 -43.06
N LEU A 17 2.08 17.86 -42.30
CA LEU A 17 3.13 17.84 -41.25
C LEU A 17 2.61 17.97 -39.82
N TYR A 18 1.33 18.28 -39.61
CA TYR A 18 0.76 18.44 -38.27
C TYR A 18 0.13 17.17 -37.67
N PHE A 19 -0.11 16.12 -38.46
CA PHE A 19 -0.76 14.91 -37.96
C PHE A 19 0.19 13.89 -37.30
N HIS A 20 1.51 14.01 -37.49
CA HIS A 20 2.48 13.06 -36.94
C HIS A 20 3.07 13.49 -35.58
N TYR A 21 3.00 14.78 -35.23
CA TYR A 21 3.47 15.27 -33.92
C TYR A 21 2.44 15.10 -32.78
N GLY A 22 1.16 14.86 -33.11
CA GLY A 22 0.11 14.64 -32.11
C GLY A 22 0.12 13.24 -31.48
N MET A 23 0.63 12.21 -32.16
CA MET A 23 0.60 10.83 -31.65
C MET A 23 1.77 10.45 -30.75
N CYS A 24 2.91 11.16 -30.79
CA CYS A 24 4.05 10.85 -29.91
C CYS A 24 3.84 11.34 -28.46
N LEU A 25 2.93 12.28 -28.21
CA LEU A 25 2.68 12.83 -26.87
C LEU A 25 1.76 11.95 -26.00
N ILE A 26 1.05 10.99 -26.60
CA ILE A 26 0.16 10.08 -25.85
C ILE A 26 0.93 8.85 -25.31
N ALA A 27 2.05 8.48 -25.93
CA ALA A 27 2.84 7.30 -25.53
C ALA A 27 3.70 7.51 -24.26
N VAL A 28 4.00 8.76 -23.88
CA VAL A 28 4.79 9.05 -22.67
C VAL A 28 3.93 9.04 -21.40
N ALA A 29 2.62 9.28 -21.52
CA ALA A 29 1.69 9.19 -20.38
C ALA A 29 1.46 7.73 -19.92
N SER A 30 1.75 6.74 -20.78
CA SER A 30 1.53 5.32 -20.48
C SER A 30 2.65 4.68 -19.62
N LEU A 31 3.74 5.41 -19.36
CA LEU A 31 4.89 4.92 -18.58
C LEU A 31 4.80 5.26 -17.08
N LEU A 32 3.75 5.95 -16.62
CA LEU A 32 3.52 6.28 -15.21
C LEU A 32 2.96 5.11 -14.37
N GLY A 33 2.92 3.90 -14.93
CA GLY A 33 2.44 2.69 -14.25
C GLY A 33 3.42 2.06 -13.25
N CYS A 34 4.55 2.70 -12.94
CA CYS A 34 5.40 2.26 -11.84
C CYS A 34 4.67 2.51 -10.52
N ALA A 35 4.28 1.44 -9.82
CA ALA A 35 3.76 1.54 -8.46
C ALA A 35 4.74 2.37 -7.62
N ALA A 36 4.31 3.55 -7.18
CA ALA A 36 5.16 4.45 -6.42
C ALA A 36 5.65 3.75 -5.14
N ASN A 37 6.94 3.88 -4.83
CA ASN A 37 7.49 3.38 -3.58
C ASN A 37 6.93 4.21 -2.42
N LEU A 38 5.84 3.74 -1.82
CA LEU A 38 5.12 4.43 -0.74
C LEU A 38 6.00 4.70 0.49
N ARG A 39 7.12 3.99 0.66
CA ARG A 39 8.06 4.24 1.75
C ARG A 39 8.84 5.55 1.57
N GLU A 40 9.05 5.96 0.33
CA GLU A 40 9.84 7.14 -0.04
C GLU A 40 8.97 8.25 -0.62
N ALA A 41 7.68 7.98 -0.85
CA ALA A 41 6.74 8.93 -1.42
C ALA A 41 6.57 10.18 -0.53
N LEU A 42 6.38 11.33 -1.16
CA LEU A 42 6.10 12.57 -0.43
C LEU A 42 4.75 12.47 0.32
N PRO A 43 4.61 13.11 1.50
CA PRO A 43 3.37 13.08 2.28
C PRO A 43 2.12 13.44 1.47
N GLY A 44 2.20 14.47 0.62
CA GLY A 44 1.07 14.89 -0.22
C GLY A 44 0.61 13.84 -1.23
N SER A 45 1.52 13.02 -1.77
CA SER A 45 1.16 11.92 -2.68
C SER A 45 0.46 10.79 -1.93
N ILE A 46 0.89 10.52 -0.70
CA ILE A 46 0.25 9.54 0.18
C ILE A 46 -1.14 10.03 0.58
N ALA A 47 -1.28 11.31 0.95
CA ALA A 47 -2.55 11.94 1.30
C ALA A 47 -3.60 11.82 0.19
N GLN A 48 -3.20 12.10 -1.07
CA GLN A 48 -4.05 11.94 -2.25
C GLN A 48 -4.46 10.49 -2.53
N SER A 49 -3.68 9.53 -2.02
CA SER A 49 -3.94 8.10 -2.19
C SER A 49 -4.79 7.50 -1.07
N VAL A 50 -5.09 8.27 -0.02
CA VAL A 50 -5.99 7.85 1.06
C VAL A 50 -7.42 7.82 0.52
N LYS A 51 -8.09 6.67 0.70
CA LYS A 51 -9.46 6.47 0.24
C LYS A 51 -10.43 6.63 1.40
N GLU A 52 -11.39 7.53 1.24
CA GLU A 52 -12.55 7.61 2.13
C GLU A 52 -13.63 6.62 1.66
N SER A 53 -14.13 5.81 2.57
CA SER A 53 -15.34 5.00 2.40
C SER A 53 -16.40 5.49 3.36
N VAL A 54 -17.54 5.93 2.83
CA VAL A 54 -18.71 6.31 3.60
C VAL A 54 -19.65 5.11 3.65
N THR A 55 -19.93 4.60 4.86
CA THR A 55 -20.87 3.48 5.01
C THR A 55 -22.29 4.02 5.20
N VAL A 56 -23.23 3.54 4.37
CA VAL A 56 -24.53 4.18 4.05
C VAL A 56 -25.58 4.12 5.19
N VAL A 57 -25.20 3.79 6.41
CA VAL A 57 -26.10 3.93 7.59
C VAL A 57 -25.53 4.99 8.54
N GLY A 58 -25.52 6.23 8.04
CA GLY A 58 -25.58 7.46 8.83
C GLY A 58 -24.41 7.75 9.78
N GLN A 59 -23.33 8.33 9.23
CA GLN A 59 -22.32 9.17 9.92
C GLN A 59 -20.96 8.55 10.30
N TYR A 60 -20.62 7.36 9.80
CA TYR A 60 -19.25 6.84 9.93
C TYR A 60 -18.49 7.01 8.61
N SER A 61 -17.52 7.94 8.63
CA SER A 61 -16.48 8.00 7.60
C SER A 61 -15.29 7.16 8.06
N ALA A 62 -14.79 6.32 7.15
CA ALA A 62 -13.56 5.59 7.35
C ALA A 62 -12.55 5.97 6.26
N TRP A 63 -11.34 6.35 6.65
CA TRP A 63 -10.24 6.63 5.75
C TRP A 63 -9.23 5.51 5.83
N ARG A 64 -8.76 5.05 4.67
CA ARG A 64 -7.77 3.99 4.56
C ARG A 64 -6.59 4.46 3.73
N SER A 65 -5.39 4.38 4.30
CA SER A 65 -4.16 4.66 3.57
C SER A 65 -3.79 3.53 2.60
N PRO A 66 -2.94 3.81 1.59
CA PRO A 66 -2.45 2.75 0.70
C PRO A 66 -1.59 1.74 1.48
N SER A 67 -1.69 0.45 1.14
CA SER A 67 -0.97 -0.60 1.87
C SER A 67 0.53 -0.59 1.62
N LEU A 68 1.30 -0.70 2.69
CA LEU A 68 2.71 -1.09 2.65
C LEU A 68 2.81 -2.61 2.71
N GLN A 69 3.94 -3.14 2.24
CA GLN A 69 4.23 -4.56 2.23
C GLN A 69 5.65 -4.83 2.72
N VAL A 70 5.83 -5.95 3.41
CA VAL A 70 7.12 -6.63 3.54
C VAL A 70 6.95 -8.09 3.20
N SER A 71 7.81 -8.61 2.33
CA SER A 71 7.83 -10.02 1.97
C SER A 71 9.13 -10.70 2.40
N HIS A 72 9.07 -12.00 2.63
CA HIS A 72 10.23 -12.84 2.90
C HIS A 72 10.12 -14.15 2.12
N TYR A 73 11.12 -14.43 1.29
CA TYR A 73 11.12 -15.64 0.48
C TYR A 73 11.43 -16.87 1.35
N ARG A 74 10.61 -17.91 1.23
CA ARG A 74 10.83 -19.21 1.87
C ARG A 74 11.25 -20.24 0.84
N THR A 75 12.44 -20.78 1.02
CA THR A 75 13.02 -21.81 0.15
C THR A 75 12.26 -23.13 0.21
N LEU A 76 11.79 -23.54 1.41
CA LEU A 76 11.14 -24.85 1.62
C LEU A 76 9.75 -24.98 0.98
N PHE A 77 9.06 -23.86 0.71
CA PHE A 77 7.66 -23.85 0.27
C PHE A 77 7.46 -23.18 -1.10
N TYR A 78 8.56 -22.81 -1.80
CA TYR A 78 8.55 -22.03 -3.04
C TYR A 78 7.52 -20.88 -3.01
N GLY A 79 7.79 -19.86 -2.19
CA GLY A 79 6.87 -18.72 -2.07
C GLY A 79 7.37 -17.62 -1.16
N TYR A 80 6.54 -16.60 -0.99
CA TYR A 80 6.79 -15.48 -0.09
C TYR A 80 5.80 -15.51 1.06
N ASP A 81 6.31 -15.40 2.29
CA ASP A 81 5.49 -14.88 3.37
C ASP A 81 5.38 -13.36 3.17
N SER A 82 4.17 -12.83 3.14
CA SER A 82 3.90 -11.41 2.93
C SER A 82 3.07 -10.85 4.06
N VAL A 83 3.47 -9.67 4.54
CA VAL A 83 2.70 -8.88 5.50
C VAL A 83 2.35 -7.56 4.83
N TYR A 84 1.06 -7.33 4.68
CA TYR A 84 0.46 -6.09 4.20
C TYR A 84 -0.09 -5.33 5.40
N TYR A 85 0.14 -4.01 5.44
CA TYR A 85 -0.31 -3.19 6.55
C TYR A 85 -0.64 -1.78 6.10
N TRP A 86 -1.62 -1.16 6.75
CA TRP A 86 -2.10 0.18 6.43
C TRP A 86 -2.75 0.82 7.66
N LEU A 87 -2.84 2.14 7.65
CA LEU A 87 -3.54 2.93 8.66
C LEU A 87 -5.00 3.11 8.25
N VAL A 88 -5.86 3.09 9.27
CA VAL A 88 -7.29 3.38 9.15
C VAL A 88 -7.66 4.40 10.21
N ALA A 89 -8.48 5.38 9.82
CA ALA A 89 -9.14 6.30 10.74
C ALA A 89 -10.64 6.12 10.59
N ARG A 90 -11.36 6.02 11.70
CA ARG A 90 -12.83 5.96 11.72
C ARG A 90 -13.34 7.13 12.53
N LYS A 91 -14.12 8.02 11.91
CA LYS A 91 -14.76 9.12 12.63
C LYS A 91 -16.14 8.68 13.11
N SER A 92 -16.32 8.70 14.42
CA SER A 92 -17.62 8.44 15.04
C SER A 92 -18.47 9.71 15.00
N PRO A 93 -19.79 9.60 14.79
CA PRO A 93 -20.70 10.73 14.95
C PRO A 93 -20.70 11.33 16.36
N LYS A 94 -20.28 10.55 17.37
CA LYS A 94 -20.17 11.01 18.77
C LYS A 94 -18.87 11.76 19.08
N GLY A 95 -18.02 11.99 18.07
CA GLY A 95 -16.78 12.76 18.18
C GLY A 95 -15.51 11.89 18.27
N GLY A 96 -14.38 12.48 17.84
CA GLY A 96 -13.06 11.85 17.80
C GLY A 96 -12.84 10.90 16.61
N ALA A 97 -11.63 10.93 16.03
CA ALA A 97 -11.18 9.90 15.11
C ALA A 97 -10.55 8.75 15.92
N LEU A 98 -10.99 7.52 15.65
CA LEU A 98 -10.35 6.30 16.14
C LEU A 98 -9.33 5.85 15.11
N TYR A 99 -8.08 5.69 15.51
CA TYR A 99 -7.02 5.25 14.62
C TYR A 99 -6.64 3.80 14.90
N GLU A 100 -6.40 3.05 13.84
CA GLU A 100 -5.90 1.68 13.91
C GLU A 100 -4.89 1.46 12.79
N MET A 101 -3.93 0.58 13.04
CA MET A 101 -3.17 -0.08 11.99
C MET A 101 -3.80 -1.45 11.74
N SER A 102 -4.23 -1.69 10.50
CA SER A 102 -4.66 -3.01 10.05
C SER A 102 -3.48 -3.78 9.47
N ILE A 103 -3.44 -5.07 9.74
CA ILE A 103 -2.40 -6.00 9.30
C ILE A 103 -3.12 -7.19 8.63
N ALA A 104 -2.67 -7.56 7.43
CA ALA A 104 -3.03 -8.81 6.76
C ALA A 104 -1.77 -9.56 6.39
N ALA A 105 -1.70 -10.84 6.70
CA ALA A 105 -0.52 -11.64 6.48
C ALA A 105 -0.84 -12.96 5.78
N ASP A 106 -0.09 -13.24 4.72
CA ASP A 106 -0.11 -14.51 4.00
C ASP A 106 1.19 -15.23 4.31
N TYR A 107 1.14 -16.44 4.85
CA TYR A 107 2.35 -17.19 5.18
C TYR A 107 2.13 -18.70 5.13
N GLY A 108 3.20 -19.44 4.89
CA GLY A 108 3.18 -20.90 4.88
C GLY A 108 3.97 -21.52 6.03
N GLY A 109 3.71 -22.80 6.32
CA GLY A 109 4.48 -23.60 7.27
C GLY A 109 3.79 -23.73 8.62
N ASP A 110 4.48 -23.31 9.69
CA ASP A 110 3.94 -23.37 11.04
C ASP A 110 2.89 -22.27 11.28
N LEU A 111 1.89 -22.60 12.08
CA LEU A 111 0.84 -21.70 12.52
C LEU A 111 1.44 -20.51 13.30
N ARG A 112 1.19 -19.29 12.84
CA ARG A 112 1.62 -18.04 13.49
C ARG A 112 0.38 -17.26 13.92
N HIS A 113 0.26 -16.94 15.19
CA HIS A 113 -0.76 -15.99 15.63
C HIS A 113 -0.06 -14.65 15.85
N TYR A 114 -0.35 -13.65 15.02
CA TYR A 114 0.17 -12.29 15.28
C TYR A 114 -0.64 -11.63 16.41
N ASP A 115 -0.58 -12.22 17.61
CA ASP A 115 -1.38 -11.89 18.80
C ASP A 115 -0.86 -10.65 19.55
N ALA A 116 0.39 -10.26 19.29
CA ALA A 116 1.01 -9.11 19.89
C ALA A 116 1.96 -8.40 18.93
N VAL A 117 2.15 -7.12 19.19
CA VAL A 117 3.23 -6.32 18.60
C VAL A 117 4.19 -5.88 19.70
N LYS A 118 5.48 -5.86 19.38
CA LYS A 118 6.51 -5.25 20.20
C LYS A 118 6.96 -3.94 19.58
N PHE A 119 7.03 -2.89 20.38
CA PHE A 119 7.52 -1.58 19.99
C PHE A 119 9.04 -1.52 20.12
N ALA A 120 9.64 -0.51 19.50
CA ALA A 120 11.10 -0.30 19.55
C ALA A 120 11.64 -0.04 20.97
N ASP A 121 10.79 0.39 21.91
CA ASP A 121 11.14 0.57 23.32
C ASP A 121 11.03 -0.73 24.15
N GLY A 122 10.68 -1.85 23.51
CA GLY A 122 10.50 -3.16 24.13
C GLY A 122 9.12 -3.37 24.76
N SER A 123 8.27 -2.35 24.81
CA SER A 123 6.89 -2.51 25.25
C SER A 123 6.12 -3.41 24.27
N SER A 124 5.12 -4.11 24.76
CA SER A 124 4.30 -5.03 23.97
C SER A 124 2.83 -4.70 24.14
N ARG A 125 2.06 -4.80 23.06
CA ARG A 125 0.60 -4.63 23.08
C ARG A 125 -0.04 -5.78 22.32
N LEU A 126 -1.17 -6.26 22.82
CA LEU A 126 -1.98 -7.25 22.13
C LEU A 126 -2.60 -6.62 20.88
N THR A 127 -2.69 -7.42 19.82
CA THR A 127 -3.45 -7.07 18.63
C THR A 127 -4.91 -7.51 18.81
N GLY A 128 -5.82 -6.81 18.15
CA GLY A 128 -7.16 -7.34 17.89
C GLY A 128 -7.06 -8.38 16.78
N SER A 129 -7.21 -9.67 17.11
CA SER A 129 -7.32 -10.72 16.10
C SER A 129 -8.72 -10.70 15.48
N HIS A 130 -8.79 -10.53 14.16
CA HIS A 130 -10.07 -10.47 13.42
C HIS A 130 -10.40 -11.77 12.73
N ARG A 131 -9.38 -12.43 12.17
CA ARG A 131 -9.58 -13.64 11.38
C ARG A 131 -8.28 -14.40 11.20
N HIS A 132 -8.33 -15.71 11.35
CA HIS A 132 -7.23 -16.60 11.06
C HIS A 132 -7.76 -17.78 10.24
N ASP A 133 -7.45 -17.81 8.95
CA ASP A 133 -7.91 -18.84 8.03
C ASP A 133 -6.75 -19.75 7.61
N THR A 134 -7.02 -21.06 7.59
CA THR A 134 -6.19 -22.00 6.84
C THR A 134 -6.71 -22.06 5.42
N GLU A 135 -5.97 -21.52 4.45
CA GLU A 135 -6.43 -21.47 3.06
C GLU A 135 -6.39 -22.86 2.41
N ARG A 136 -5.23 -23.53 2.52
CA ARG A 136 -5.03 -24.89 2.02
C ARG A 136 -3.83 -25.54 2.67
N CYS A 137 -3.85 -26.86 2.78
CA CYS A 137 -2.70 -27.65 3.18
C CYS A 137 -2.32 -28.60 2.05
N GLN A 138 -1.04 -28.60 1.68
CA GLN A 138 -0.55 -29.38 0.55
C GLN A 138 0.88 -29.85 0.77
N PHE A 139 1.27 -30.88 0.03
CA PHE A 139 2.65 -31.27 -0.14
C PHE A 139 3.32 -30.29 -1.11
N PHE A 140 4.34 -29.56 -0.64
CA PHE A 140 5.14 -28.65 -1.47
C PHE A 140 6.27 -29.37 -2.21
N ASN A 141 6.57 -30.60 -1.77
CA ASN A 141 7.38 -31.62 -2.44
C ASN A 141 7.04 -32.99 -1.81
N SER A 142 7.75 -34.06 -2.18
CA SER A 142 7.51 -35.42 -1.66
C SER A 142 7.78 -35.61 -0.16
N LEU A 143 8.35 -34.61 0.54
CA LEU A 143 8.79 -34.72 1.94
C LEU A 143 8.22 -33.65 2.87
N VAL A 144 7.61 -32.59 2.34
CA VAL A 144 7.18 -31.43 3.11
C VAL A 144 5.69 -31.19 2.93
N TYR A 145 4.92 -31.50 3.97
CA TYR A 145 3.53 -31.12 4.11
C TYR A 145 3.41 -29.84 4.94
N ALA A 146 2.69 -28.84 4.45
CA ALA A 146 2.40 -27.64 5.22
C ALA A 146 1.10 -26.98 4.79
N CYS A 147 0.63 -26.05 5.62
CA CYS A 147 -0.52 -25.22 5.36
C CYS A 147 -0.10 -23.80 4.98
N LEU A 148 -0.94 -23.16 4.15
CA LEU A 148 -0.94 -21.72 3.91
C LEU A 148 -2.03 -21.10 4.77
N PHE A 149 -1.69 -19.97 5.37
CA PHE A 149 -2.56 -19.25 6.29
C PHE A 149 -2.74 -17.81 5.82
N HIS A 150 -3.94 -17.29 6.05
CA HIS A 150 -4.26 -15.87 5.94
C HIS A 150 -4.68 -15.36 7.32
N ASP A 151 -3.93 -14.42 7.88
CA ASP A 151 -4.21 -13.82 9.18
C ASP A 151 -4.56 -12.34 9.03
N ARG A 152 -5.52 -11.86 9.83
CA ARG A 152 -5.92 -10.46 9.91
C ARG A 152 -5.94 -10.01 11.35
N ALA A 153 -5.13 -9.01 11.64
CA ALA A 153 -4.99 -8.39 12.94
C ALA A 153 -5.15 -6.87 12.83
N SER A 154 -5.48 -6.21 13.93
CA SER A 154 -5.37 -4.77 14.06
C SER A 154 -4.66 -4.36 15.33
N LEU A 155 -4.10 -3.17 15.32
CA LEU A 155 -3.51 -2.51 16.46
C LEU A 155 -4.17 -1.14 16.59
N GLU A 156 -4.86 -0.89 17.69
CA GLU A 156 -5.36 0.45 17.98
C GLU A 156 -4.18 1.41 18.17
N LEU A 157 -4.27 2.61 17.61
CA LEU A 157 -3.26 3.66 17.80
C LEU A 157 -3.96 4.89 18.35
N SER A 158 -3.38 5.49 19.37
CA SER A 158 -3.83 6.79 19.84
C SER A 158 -3.37 7.90 18.88
N GLN A 159 -4.09 9.01 18.89
CA GLN A 159 -3.71 10.19 18.11
C GLN A 159 -2.31 10.67 18.49
N SER A 160 -2.00 10.73 19.79
CA SER A 160 -0.68 11.18 20.27
C SER A 160 0.46 10.25 19.84
N GLU A 161 0.23 8.94 19.78
CA GLU A 161 1.21 7.99 19.23
C GLU A 161 1.50 8.27 17.76
N LEU A 162 0.46 8.54 16.95
CA LEU A 162 0.63 8.85 15.53
C LEU A 162 1.33 10.20 15.33
N GLU A 163 0.95 11.23 16.08
CA GLU A 163 1.58 12.56 16.04
C GLU A 163 3.07 12.48 16.42
N ALA A 164 3.42 11.72 17.47
CA ALA A 164 4.81 11.48 17.82
C ALA A 164 5.56 10.69 16.74
N ALA A 165 4.89 9.72 16.11
CA ALA A 165 5.47 8.91 15.05
C ALA A 165 5.63 9.65 13.71
N GLN A 166 4.93 10.77 13.47
CA GLN A 166 5.14 11.60 12.26
C GLN A 166 6.58 12.11 12.13
N LEU A 167 7.33 12.25 13.24
CA LEU A 167 8.69 12.79 13.21
C LEU A 167 9.74 11.73 12.87
N LYS A 168 9.55 10.49 13.32
CA LYS A 168 10.58 9.43 13.28
C LYS A 168 10.11 8.10 12.67
N GLY A 169 8.84 8.01 12.30
CA GLY A 169 8.17 6.77 11.92
C GLY A 169 7.80 5.90 13.12
N LEU A 170 7.16 4.77 12.83
CA LEU A 170 6.81 3.75 13.81
C LEU A 170 7.35 2.40 13.35
N ARG A 171 8.14 1.73 14.19
CA ARG A 171 8.67 0.39 13.95
C ARG A 171 8.09 -0.58 14.95
N LEU A 172 7.55 -1.68 14.44
CA LEU A 172 6.85 -2.70 15.23
C LEU A 172 7.33 -4.08 14.81
N THR A 173 7.46 -4.98 15.78
CA THR A 173 7.73 -6.40 15.52
C THR A 173 6.49 -7.22 15.85
N LEU A 174 5.95 -7.90 14.83
CA LEU A 174 4.85 -8.84 14.97
C LEU A 174 5.35 -10.12 15.67
N SER A 175 4.65 -10.53 16.72
CA SER A 175 5.03 -11.64 17.60
C SER A 175 3.86 -12.58 17.89
N SER A 176 4.18 -13.83 18.25
CA SER A 176 3.27 -14.82 18.85
C SER A 176 3.90 -15.35 20.12
N GLY A 177 3.26 -15.11 21.27
CA GLY A 177 3.83 -15.51 22.56
C GLY A 177 5.25 -14.97 22.78
N LYS A 178 6.26 -15.87 22.77
CA LYS A 178 7.68 -15.49 22.95
C LYS A 178 8.45 -15.29 21.63
N GLN A 179 7.85 -15.63 20.49
CA GLN A 179 8.53 -15.64 19.20
C GLN A 179 8.26 -14.34 18.44
N ASP A 180 9.35 -13.74 17.94
CA ASP A 180 9.30 -12.60 17.04
C ASP A 180 9.40 -13.07 15.59
N TYR A 181 8.48 -12.62 14.74
CA TYR A 181 8.39 -13.10 13.35
C TYR A 181 8.83 -12.06 12.35
N LYS A 182 8.15 -10.90 12.36
CA LYS A 182 8.33 -9.92 11.30
C LYS A 182 8.33 -8.51 11.83
N THR A 183 9.35 -7.75 11.46
CA THR A 183 9.37 -6.31 11.70
C THR A 183 8.74 -5.58 10.53
N ILE A 184 7.86 -4.65 10.84
CA ILE A 184 7.23 -3.71 9.91
C ILE A 184 7.55 -2.29 10.34
N ASP A 185 7.66 -1.40 9.37
CA ASP A 185 7.96 0.01 9.59
C ASP A 185 6.92 0.86 8.87
N LEU A 186 6.31 1.81 9.58
CA LEU A 186 5.51 2.91 9.05
C LEU A 186 6.42 4.14 8.97
N PRO A 187 6.85 4.55 7.76
CA PRO A 187 7.71 5.72 7.59
C PRO A 187 7.04 7.03 8.04
N ALA A 188 7.85 7.98 8.52
CA ALA A 188 7.38 9.29 8.99
C ALA A 188 6.49 10.03 7.97
N ASN A 189 6.97 10.11 6.72
CA ASN A 189 6.25 10.69 5.57
C ASN A 189 4.90 10.00 5.31
N TYR A 190 4.82 8.69 5.52
CA TYR A 190 3.57 7.93 5.35
C TYR A 190 2.54 8.30 6.42
N ILE A 191 2.96 8.39 7.68
CA ILE A 191 2.09 8.79 8.78
C ILE A 191 1.66 10.25 8.61
N GLN A 192 2.58 11.13 8.21
CA GLN A 192 2.28 12.53 7.91
C GLN A 192 1.25 12.68 6.79
N GLY A 193 1.44 11.98 5.67
CA GLY A 193 0.52 12.01 4.54
C GLY A 193 -0.86 11.46 4.90
N PHE A 194 -0.90 10.39 5.68
CA PHE A 194 -2.16 9.86 6.19
C PHE A 194 -2.89 10.85 7.10
N LEU A 195 -2.20 11.44 8.08
CA LEU A 195 -2.81 12.41 8.99
C LEU A 195 -3.24 13.70 8.27
N GLN A 196 -2.50 14.15 7.26
CA GLN A 196 -2.90 15.27 6.40
C GLN A 196 -4.22 15.01 5.65
N ALA A 197 -4.55 13.77 5.33
CA ALA A 197 -5.79 13.44 4.60
C ALA A 197 -7.03 13.33 5.50
N VAL A 198 -6.86 13.16 6.82
CA VAL A 198 -7.95 12.83 7.75
C VAL A 198 -8.23 13.92 8.78
N GLN A 199 -7.35 14.91 8.91
CA GLN A 199 -7.48 16.09 9.77
C GLN A 199 -7.94 17.30 8.95
#